data_AF-A0A1B6JBP1-F1
#
_entry.id   AF-A0A1B6JBP1-F1
#
_cell.length_a   1.000
_cell.length_b   1.000
_cell.length_c   1.000
_cell.angle_alpha   90.00
_cell.angle_beta   90.00
_cell.angle_gamma   90.00
#
_symmetry.space_group_name_H-M   'P 1'
#
loop_
_entity.id
_entity.type
_entity.pdbx_description
1 polymer ?
#
loop_
_entity_poly.entity_id
_entity_poly.type
_entity_poly.pdbx_seq_one_letter_code
_entity_poly.pdbx_strand_id
1 'polypeptide(L)'
;VFLSAKARQAYKRVRELIKTKTSKKNNLPIKLADCSSKNPNLCELYLVEGDSAGGTAKQGRERKFQAVLPLRGKILNVEKSIKNKIFENEEIKNIFLALG
;
A
#
# COMPACT_ATOMS: atom_id res chain seq x y z
N VAL A 1 -17.75 9.14 23.79
CA VAL A 1 -18.36 8.04 22.99
C VAL A 1 -18.81 8.48 21.59
N PHE A 2 -19.40 9.68 21.43
CA PHE A 2 -19.92 10.18 20.14
C PHE A 2 -18.84 10.39 19.05
N LEU A 3 -17.68 10.94 19.40
CA LEU A 3 -16.54 11.13 18.48
C LEU A 3 -16.00 9.80 17.93
N SER A 4 -15.94 8.77 18.77
CA SER A 4 -15.44 7.44 18.42
C SER A 4 -16.37 6.72 17.44
N ALA A 5 -17.68 6.87 17.62
CA ALA A 5 -18.70 6.31 16.72
C ALA A 5 -18.71 7.03 15.36
N LYS A 6 -18.58 8.36 15.35
CA LYS A 6 -18.51 9.17 14.12
C LYS A 6 -17.25 8.83 13.30
N ALA A 7 -16.11 8.66 13.98
CA ALA A 7 -14.87 8.22 13.35
C ALA A 7 -15.02 6.81 12.75
N ARG A 8 -15.57 5.83 13.50
CA ARG A 8 -15.82 4.47 12.98
C ARG A 8 -16.75 4.46 11.77
N GLN A 9 -17.81 5.25 11.78
CA GLN A 9 -18.73 5.36 10.63
C GLN A 9 -18.06 6.01 9.42
N ALA A 10 -17.22 7.03 9.61
CA ALA A 10 -16.42 7.62 8.54
C ALA A 10 -15.43 6.59 7.95
N TYR A 11 -14.74 5.82 8.80
CA TYR A 11 -13.86 4.73 8.35
C TYR A 11 -14.59 3.62 7.59
N LYS A 12 -15.80 3.25 8.03
CA LYS A 12 -16.63 2.27 7.32
C LYS A 12 -17.03 2.77 5.93
N ARG A 13 -17.49 4.02 5.81
CA ARG A 13 -17.83 4.63 4.52
C ARG A 13 -16.62 4.73 3.58
N VAL A 14 -15.45 5.11 4.11
CA VAL A 14 -14.21 5.15 3.32
C VAL A 14 -13.82 3.75 2.86
N ARG A 15 -13.90 2.73 3.72
CA ARG A 15 -13.69 1.32 3.33
C ARG A 15 -14.67 0.85 2.26
N GLU A 16 -15.96 1.16 2.41
CA GLU A 16 -17.00 0.79 1.45
C GLU A 16 -16.83 1.49 0.09
N LEU A 17 -16.41 2.76 0.08
CA LEU A 17 -16.07 3.49 -1.14
C LEU A 17 -14.83 2.90 -1.84
N ILE A 18 -13.81 2.49 -1.09
CA ILE A 18 -12.65 1.78 -1.63
C ILE A 18 -13.08 0.39 -2.16
N LYS A 19 -14.01 -0.30 -1.50
CA LYS A 19 -14.48 -1.65 -1.87
C LYS A 19 -15.45 -1.67 -3.06
N THR A 20 -16.24 -0.62 -3.26
CA THR A 20 -17.17 -0.52 -4.41
C THR A 20 -16.47 -0.05 -5.68
N LYS A 21 -15.49 0.85 -5.57
CA LYS A 21 -14.60 1.25 -6.69
C LYS A 21 -13.63 0.14 -7.15
N THR A 22 -13.47 -0.94 -6.39
CA THR A 22 -12.55 -2.07 -6.70
C THR A 22 -13.23 -3.20 -7.48
N SER A 23 -14.46 -2.99 -7.95
CA SER A 23 -15.16 -3.91 -8.85
C SER A 23 -14.58 -3.81 -10.27
N LYS A 24 -13.60 -4.68 -10.57
CA LYS A 24 -12.89 -4.92 -11.85
C LYS A 24 -11.50 -4.25 -11.94
N LYS A 25 -10.49 -5.12 -12.01
CA LYS A 25 -9.03 -4.90 -12.06
C LYS A 25 -8.37 -4.60 -10.72
N ASN A 26 -7.63 -5.58 -10.23
CA ASN A 26 -6.40 -5.48 -9.45
C ASN A 26 -5.89 -4.03 -9.27
N ASN A 27 -6.40 -3.31 -8.25
CA ASN A 27 -5.90 -1.99 -7.85
C ASN A 27 -4.60 -2.16 -7.05
N LEU A 28 -3.66 -2.92 -7.59
CA LEU A 28 -2.29 -2.88 -7.07
C LEU A 28 -1.76 -1.46 -7.27
N PRO A 29 -0.96 -0.94 -6.34
CA PRO A 29 -0.30 0.35 -6.51
C PRO A 29 0.38 0.38 -7.87
N ILE A 30 0.25 1.49 -8.63
CA ILE A 30 0.88 1.63 -9.96
C ILE A 30 2.40 1.40 -9.87
N LYS A 31 3.00 1.69 -8.71
CA LYS A 31 4.42 1.50 -8.42
C LYS A 31 4.80 0.06 -8.05
N LEU A 32 3.85 -0.77 -7.61
CA LEU A 32 4.13 -2.13 -7.15
C LEU A 32 4.47 -3.02 -8.34
N ALA A 33 5.69 -3.55 -8.33
CA ALA A 33 6.03 -4.68 -9.16
C ALA A 33 5.60 -5.95 -8.40
N ASP A 34 4.55 -6.63 -8.86
CA ASP A 34 4.04 -7.83 -8.19
C ASP A 34 4.82 -9.10 -8.56
N CYS A 35 4.67 -10.16 -7.77
CA CYS A 35 5.17 -11.49 -8.07
C CYS A 35 4.09 -12.36 -8.75
N SER A 36 4.49 -13.46 -9.40
CA SER A 36 3.52 -14.34 -10.09
C SER A 36 2.87 -15.39 -9.20
N SER A 37 3.49 -15.72 -8.06
CA SER A 37 2.93 -16.62 -7.06
C SER A 37 1.75 -15.99 -6.34
N LYS A 38 0.71 -16.79 -6.09
CA LYS A 38 -0.46 -16.42 -5.29
C LYS A 38 -0.40 -16.93 -3.84
N ASN A 39 0.65 -17.67 -3.48
CA ASN A 39 0.79 -18.24 -2.14
C ASN A 39 1.49 -17.23 -1.22
N PRO A 40 0.79 -16.57 -0.29
CA PRO A 40 1.37 -15.54 0.56
C PRO A 40 2.48 -16.06 1.48
N ASN A 41 2.49 -17.36 1.79
CA ASN A 41 3.53 -17.96 2.65
C ASN A 41 4.90 -18.06 1.98
N LEU A 42 4.94 -17.95 0.64
CA LEU A 42 6.17 -17.99 -0.14
C LEU A 42 6.56 -16.60 -0.66
N CYS A 43 5.61 -15.66 -0.68
CA CYS A 43 5.82 -14.36 -1.28
C CYS A 43 6.52 -13.40 -0.32
N GLU A 44 7.47 -12.65 -0.85
CA GLU A 44 8.23 -11.64 -0.13
C GLU A 44 7.96 -10.27 -0.74
N LEU A 45 7.83 -9.24 0.09
CA LEU A 45 7.69 -7.85 -0.35
C LEU A 45 8.91 -7.03 0.06
N TYR A 46 9.62 -6.51 -0.93
CA TYR A 46 10.77 -5.62 -0.73
C TYR A 46 10.33 -4.17 -0.85
N LEU A 47 10.56 -3.39 0.22
CA LEU A 47 10.40 -1.94 0.20
C LEU A 47 11.75 -1.30 -0.13
N VAL A 48 11.76 -0.45 -1.16
CA VAL A 48 13.01 0.13 -1.69
C VAL A 48 12.90 1.66 -1.71
N GLU A 49 13.96 2.36 -1.38
CA GLU A 49 14.00 3.82 -1.47
C GLU A 49 14.25 4.29 -2.91
N GLY A 50 13.25 4.95 -3.49
CA GLY A 50 13.32 5.58 -4.80
C GLY A 50 13.11 4.63 -5.98
N ASP A 51 12.76 5.20 -7.14
CA ASP A 51 12.53 4.42 -8.36
C ASP A 51 13.83 3.91 -8.98
N SER A 52 14.95 4.58 -8.71
CA SER A 52 16.28 4.17 -9.19
C SER A 52 16.62 2.78 -8.64
N ALA A 53 16.65 2.65 -7.31
CA ALA A 53 16.87 1.36 -6.66
C ALA A 53 15.70 0.39 -6.92
N GLY A 54 14.46 0.89 -7.04
CA GLY A 54 13.31 0.08 -7.46
C GLY A 54 13.47 -0.56 -8.84
N GLY A 55 14.07 0.15 -9.79
CA GLY A 55 14.39 -0.35 -11.13
C GLY A 55 15.40 -1.49 -11.08
N THR A 56 16.50 -1.31 -10.35
CA THR A 56 17.52 -2.34 -10.13
C THR A 56 16.95 -3.56 -9.42
N ALA A 57 16.19 -3.36 -8.34
CA ALA A 57 15.56 -4.44 -7.60
C ALA A 57 14.53 -5.21 -8.46
N LYS A 58 13.74 -4.50 -9.28
CA LYS A 58 12.79 -5.13 -10.21
C LYS A 58 13.47 -6.01 -11.25
N GLN A 59 14.66 -5.63 -11.71
CA GLN A 59 15.42 -6.40 -12.69
C GLN A 59 16.12 -7.61 -12.06
N GLY A 60 16.66 -7.47 -10.84
CA GLY A 60 17.42 -8.52 -10.16
C GLY A 60 16.61 -9.54 -9.35
N ARG A 61 15.33 -9.26 -9.09
CA ARG A 61 14.49 -10.14 -8.26
C ARG A 61 14.06 -11.43 -8.97
N GLU A 62 13.73 -12.43 -8.17
CA GLU A 62 13.02 -13.61 -8.62
C GLU A 62 11.52 -13.32 -8.75
N ARG A 63 11.04 -13.11 -9.99
CA ARG A 63 9.65 -12.69 -10.28
C ARG A 63 8.60 -13.68 -9.78
N LYS A 64 8.99 -14.93 -9.52
CA LYS A 64 8.09 -15.97 -9.02
C LYS A 64 7.53 -15.64 -7.64
N PHE A 65 8.34 -15.14 -6.72
CA PHE A 65 7.92 -14.95 -5.32
C PHE A 65 8.30 -13.58 -4.73
N GLN A 66 9.10 -12.76 -5.40
CA GLN A 66 9.55 -11.48 -4.88
C GLN A 66 8.79 -10.31 -5.52
N ALA A 67 8.07 -9.55 -4.70
CA ALA A 67 7.43 -8.29 -5.03
C ALA A 67 8.33 -7.11 -4.62
N VAL A 68 8.28 -6.00 -5.35
CA VAL A 68 9.09 -4.79 -5.07
C VAL A 68 8.20 -3.56 -5.10
N LEU A 69 8.21 -2.79 -4.02
CA LEU A 69 7.50 -1.52 -3.89
C LEU A 69 8.51 -0.39 -3.64
N PRO A 70 8.77 0.48 -4.63
CA PRO A 70 9.58 1.67 -4.43
C PRO A 70 8.78 2.77 -3.70
N LEU A 71 9.38 3.34 -2.67
CA LEU A 71 8.86 4.45 -1.86
C LEU A 71 9.66 5.71 -2.18
N ARG A 72 9.00 6.87 -2.32
CA ARG A 72 9.70 8.13 -2.62
C ARG A 72 9.79 9.02 -1.39
N GLY A 73 10.99 9.54 -1.15
CA GLY A 73 11.24 10.52 -0.09
C GLY A 73 11.02 9.95 1.32
N LYS A 74 10.88 10.86 2.30
CA LYS A 74 10.66 10.47 3.69
C LYS A 74 9.18 10.17 3.94
N ILE A 75 8.90 9.02 4.55
CA ILE A 75 7.55 8.63 4.96
C ILE A 75 7.04 9.62 6.04
N LEU A 76 5.75 9.91 6.00
CA LEU A 76 5.08 10.74 7.00
C LEU A 76 5.23 10.13 8.41
N ASN A 77 5.67 10.93 9.38
CA ASN A 77 5.67 10.53 10.79
C ASN A 77 4.22 10.45 11.30
N VAL A 78 3.76 9.23 11.58
CA VAL A 78 2.37 8.96 12.00
C VAL A 78 2.06 9.39 13.44
N GLU A 79 3.05 9.43 14.34
CA GLU A 79 2.87 9.79 15.75
C GLU A 79 2.51 11.28 15.90
N LYS A 80 3.17 12.14 15.13
CA LYS A 80 2.95 13.59 15.14
C LYS A 80 1.80 14.05 14.22
N SER A 81 1.18 13.13 13.48
CA SER A 81 0.23 13.45 12.42
C SER A 81 -1.23 13.25 12.83
N ILE A 82 -2.10 14.12 12.31
CA ILE A 82 -3.56 13.99 12.47
C ILE A 82 -4.04 12.80 11.64
N LYS A 83 -4.94 11.98 12.20
CA LYS A 83 -5.43 10.73 11.58
C LYS A 83 -5.84 10.87 10.11
N ASN A 84 -6.52 11.95 9.74
CA ASN A 84 -6.96 12.15 8.34
C ASN A 84 -5.76 12.26 7.37
N LYS A 85 -4.68 12.96 7.76
CA LYS A 85 -3.48 13.12 6.93
C LYS A 85 -2.76 11.80 6.67
N ILE A 86 -2.84 10.86 7.62
CA ILE A 86 -2.25 9.52 7.49
C ILE A 86 -2.92 8.76 6.34
N PHE A 87 -4.26 8.74 6.30
CA PHE A 87 -5.02 8.05 5.26
C PHE A 87 -5.09 8.82 3.94
N GLU A 88 -4.64 10.07 3.89
CA GLU A 88 -4.50 10.84 2.66
C GLU A 88 -3.14 10.64 1.99
N ASN A 89 -2.10 10.31 2.76
CA ASN A 89 -0.75 10.09 2.27
C ASN A 89 -0.67 8.92 1.29
N GLU A 90 -0.11 9.17 0.11
CA GLU A 90 -0.04 8.18 -0.98
C GLU A 90 0.89 7.02 -0.67
N GLU A 91 2.04 7.25 -0.03
CA GLU A 91 2.99 6.18 0.29
C GLU A 91 2.40 5.21 1.33
N ILE A 92 1.72 5.75 2.35
CA ILE A 92 0.99 4.93 3.34
C ILE A 92 -0.15 4.16 2.68
N LYS A 93 -0.92 4.78 1.76
CA LYS A 93 -1.95 4.07 0.97
C LYS A 93 -1.34 2.95 0.12
N ASN A 94 -0.21 3.21 -0.53
CA ASN A 94 0.45 2.23 -1.38
C ASN A 94 0.95 1.03 -0.58
N ILE A 95 1.55 1.27 0.60
CA ILE A 95 1.94 0.20 1.52
C ILE A 95 0.71 -0.60 1.97
N PHE A 96 -0.37 0.09 2.35
CA PHE A 96 -1.61 -0.56 2.77
C PHE A 96 -2.19 -1.45 1.66
N LEU A 97 -2.23 -0.95 0.43
CA LEU A 97 -2.72 -1.71 -0.73
C LEU A 97 -1.80 -2.87 -1.13
N ALA A 98 -0.49 -2.75 -0.92
CA ALA A 98 0.48 -3.81 -1.22
C ALA A 98 0.42 -4.96 -0.22
N LEU A 99 0.07 -4.68 1.04
CA LEU A 99 -0.05 -5.69 2.09
C LEU A 99 -1.42 -6.39 2.12
N GLY A 100 -2.49 -5.72 1.64
CA GLY A 100 -3.85 -6.25 1.60
C GLY A 100 -4.68 -5.90 2.83
#